data_AF-A0A842MXA0-F1
#
_entry.id   AF-A0A842MXA0-F1
#
_cell.length_a   1.000
_cell.length_b   1.000
_cell.length_c   1.000
_cell.angle_alpha   90.00
_cell.angle_beta   90.00
_cell.angle_gamma   90.00
#
_symmetry.space_group_name_H-M   'P 1'
#
loop_
_entity.id
_entity.type
_entity.pdbx_description
1 polymer ?
#
loop_
_entity_poly.entity_id
_entity_poly.type
_entity_poly.pdbx_seq_one_letter_code
_entity_poly.pdbx_strand_id
1 'polypeptide(L)' 'MIDIRRLKRFASGDLPINSQLRNVLLSEKDTLTANDFLAKMGTWMTLLNLETRSS' A
#
# COMPACT_ATOMS: atom_id res chain seq x y z
N MET A 1 6.62 12.85 10.53
CA MET A 1 6.13 12.46 9.19
C MET A 1 6.81 11.16 8.80
N ILE A 2 6.08 10.23 8.20
CA ILE A 2 6.58 8.92 7.75
C ILE A 2 6.71 8.98 6.23
N ASP A 3 7.90 8.67 5.71
CA ASP A 3 8.16 8.56 4.27
C ASP A 3 7.79 7.16 3.78
N ILE A 4 6.86 7.08 2.83
CA ILE A 4 6.38 5.81 2.27
C ILE A 4 6.90 5.56 0.84
N ARG A 5 7.83 6.36 0.32
CA ARG A 5 8.37 6.17 -1.05
C ARG A 5 9.01 4.80 -1.24
N ARG A 6 9.63 4.25 -0.20
CA ARG A 6 10.16 2.87 -0.23
C ARG A 6 9.05 1.83 -0.40
N LEU A 7 7.91 2.04 0.27
CA LEU A 7 6.72 1.18 0.13
C LEU A 7 6.09 1.32 -1.27
N LYS A 8 6.03 2.54 -1.82
CA LYS A 8 5.56 2.79 -3.19
C LYS A 8 6.45 2.11 -4.23
N ARG A 9 7.78 2.14 -4.04
CA ARG A 9 8.73 1.42 -4.90
C ARG A 9 8.49 -0.09 -4.88
N PHE A 10 8.33 -0.67 -3.69
CA PHE A 10 7.94 -2.07 -3.55
C PHE A 10 6.63 -2.36 -4.29
N ALA A 11 5.59 -1.54 -4.09
CA ALA A 11 4.31 -1.71 -4.76
C ALA A 11 4.42 -1.66 -6.30
N SER A 12 5.25 -0.77 -6.84
CA SER A 12 5.44 -0.68 -8.30
C SER A 12 6.24 -1.84 -8.89
N GLY A 13 7.18 -2.42 -8.14
CA GLY A 13 8.11 -3.45 -8.61
C GLY A 13 7.63 -4.87 -8.37
N ASP A 14 7.05 -5.13 -7.20
CA ASP A 14 6.79 -6.48 -6.70
C ASP A 14 5.31 -6.88 -6.76
N LEU A 15 4.38 -5.92 -6.74
CA LEU A 15 2.95 -6.22 -6.82
C LEU A 15 2.46 -6.34 -8.27
N PRO A 16 1.57 -7.30 -8.58
CA PRO A 16 0.96 -7.45 -9.90
C PRO A 16 0.32 -6.15 -10.40
N ILE A 17 0.29 -5.95 -11.72
CA ILE A 17 -0.26 -4.71 -12.32
C ILE A 17 -1.74 -4.50 -12.04
N ASN A 18 -2.48 -5.59 -11.79
CA ASN A 18 -3.91 -5.60 -11.43
C ASN A 18 -4.16 -5.61 -9.91
N SER A 19 -3.12 -5.53 -9.08
CA SER A 19 -3.24 -5.43 -7.62
C SER A 19 -3.96 -4.14 -7.23
N GLN A 20 -5.05 -4.28 -6.46
CA GLN A 20 -5.75 -3.15 -5.86
C GLN A 20 -4.88 -2.47 -4.81
N LEU A 21 -4.12 -3.24 -4.04
CA LEU A 21 -3.14 -2.71 -3.08
C LEU A 21 -2.09 -1.86 -3.78
N ARG A 22 -1.57 -2.30 -4.92
CA ARG A 22 -0.63 -1.51 -5.73
C ARG A 22 -1.23 -0.16 -6.10
N ASN A 23 -2.44 -0.15 -6.65
CA ASN A 23 -3.11 1.08 -7.09
C ASN A 23 -3.32 2.04 -5.93
N VAL A 24 -3.77 1.52 -4.77
CA VAL A 24 -3.95 2.31 -3.56
C VAL A 24 -2.62 2.91 -3.10
N LEU A 25 -1.58 2.09 -2.89
CA LEU A 25 -0.28 2.56 -2.40
C LEU A 25 0.35 3.63 -3.32
N LEU A 26 0.23 3.46 -4.64
CA LEU A 26 0.79 4.41 -5.60
C LEU A 26 0.04 5.76 -5.61
N SER A 27 -1.25 5.77 -5.26
CA SER A 27 -2.07 6.98 -5.15
C SER A 27 -1.82 7.81 -3.90
N GLU A 28 -1.18 7.24 -2.87
CA GLU A 28 -0.91 7.91 -1.60
C GLU A 28 0.16 9.01 -1.75
N LYS A 29 0.09 10.01 -0.85
CA LYS A 29 1.17 11.00 -0.71
C LYS A 29 2.47 10.31 -0.29
N ASP A 30 3.60 10.81 -0.77
CA ASP A 30 4.92 10.26 -0.44
C ASP A 30 5.26 10.34 1.06
N THR A 31 4.62 11.24 1.79
CA THR A 31 4.75 11.38 3.24
C THR A 31 3.38 11.42 3.92
N LEU A 32 3.24 10.70 5.02
CA LEU A 32 2.03 10.64 5.84
C LEU A 32 2.31 11.08 7.29
N THR A 33 1.28 11.48 8.02
CA THR A 33 1.38 11.57 9.48
C THR A 33 1.41 10.17 10.08
N ALA A 34 1.84 10.05 11.34
CA ALA A 34 1.83 8.75 12.03
C ALA A 34 0.40 8.18 12.14
N ASN A 35 -0.58 9.03 12.42
CA ASN A 35 -1.98 8.63 12.54
C ASN A 35 -2.55 8.17 11.18
N ASP A 36 -2.27 8.90 10.10
CA ASP A 36 -2.71 8.51 8.76
C ASP A 36 -2.10 7.17 8.34
N PHE A 37 -0.81 6.98 8.63
CA PHE A 37 -0.11 5.75 8.31
C PHE A 37 -0.73 4.55 9.06
N LEU A 38 -0.97 4.68 10.37
CA LEU A 38 -1.59 3.63 11.17
C LEU A 38 -3.02 3.33 10.69
N ALA A 39 -3.82 4.35 10.39
CA ALA A 39 -5.18 4.18 9.89
C ALA A 39 -5.21 3.46 8.54
N LYS A 40 -4.31 3.82 7.61
CA LYS A 40 -4.23 3.22 6.27
C LYS A 40 -3.62 1.82 6.27
N MET A 41 -2.74 1.51 7.23
CA MET A 41 -2.09 0.21 7.33
C MET A 41 -3.11 -0.94 7.45
N GLY A 42 -4.19 -0.75 8.20
CA GLY A 42 -5.27 -1.74 8.31
C GLY A 42 -5.92 -2.04 6.96
N THR A 43 -6.20 -0.99 6.18
CA THR A 43 -6.75 -1.12 4.82
C THR A 43 -5.76 -1.84 3.89
N TRP A 44 -4.48 -1.47 3.92
CA TRP A 44 -3.46 -2.09 3.08
C TRP A 44 -3.29 -3.59 3.39
N MET A 45 -3.26 -3.97 4.66
CA MET A 45 -3.22 -5.38 5.07
C MET A 45 -4.46 -6.15 4.62
N THR A 46 -5.63 -5.52 4.69
CA THR A 46 -6.88 -6.13 4.22
C THR A 46 -6.84 -6.41 2.72
N LEU A 47 -6.39 -5.44 1.91
CA LEU A 47 -6.23 -5.63 0.47
C LEU A 47 -5.23 -6.73 0.13
N LEU A 48 -4.07 -6.76 0.82
CA LEU A 48 -3.07 -7.81 0.63
C LEU A 48 -3.64 -9.22 0.91
N ASN A 49 -4.40 -9.35 2.00
CA ASN A 49 -5.03 -10.62 2.38
C ASN A 49 -6.11 -11.07 1.39
N LEU A 50 -6.84 -10.13 0.79
CA LEU A 50 -7.85 -10.46 -0.23
C LEU A 50 -7.17 -10.96 -1.51
N GLU A 51 -6.09 -10.29 -1.95
CA GLU A 51 -5.36 -10.67 -3.16
C GLU A 51 -4.67 -12.03 -3.02
N THR A 52 -4.02 -12.28 -1.88
CA THR A 52 -3.36 -13.57 -1.61
C THR A 52 -4.31 -14.75 -1.47
N ARG A 53 -5.56 -14.53 -1.03
CA ARG A 53 -6.60 -15.58 -1.00
C ARG A 53 -7.22 -15.86 -2.37
N SER A 54 -7.05 -14.94 -3.32
CA SER A 54 -7.65 -15.00 -4.66
C SER A 54 -6.66 -15.48 -5.73
N SER A 55 -5.42 -15.75 -5.35
CA SER A 55 -4.29 -16.19 -6.21
C SER A 55 -3.99 -17.67 -5.98
#